data_AF-A0A3D5B3A9-F1
#
_entry.id   AF-A0A3D5B3A9-F1
#
_cell.length_a   1.000
_cell.length_b   1.000
_cell.length_c   1.000
_cell.angle_alpha   90.00
_cell.angle_beta   90.00
_cell.angle_gamma   90.00
#
_symmetry.space_group_name_H-M   'P 1'
#
loop_
_entity.id
_entity.type
_entity.pdbx_description
1 polymer ?
#
loop_
_entity_poly.entity_id
_entity_poly.type
_entity_poly.pdbx_seq_one_letter_code
_entity_poly.pdbx_strand_id
1 'polypeptide(L)' 'MTKNYGQRINNISGQINGISRMIQEEKDCFEILTQLKAVRSAIDSLMNKYLEEKVDSCISSNKSEDKQTLKKLFLKVNK' A
#
# COMPACT_ATOMS: atom_id res chain seq x y z
N MET A 1 17.65 11.25 -1.16
CA MET A 1 16.54 11.50 -0.22
C MET A 1 15.50 10.40 -0.37
N THR A 2 15.33 9.56 0.64
CA THR A 2 14.29 8.52 0.68
C THR A 2 12.94 9.23 0.49
N LYS A 3 12.16 8.91 -0.56
CA LYS A 3 10.78 9.41 -0.66
C LYS A 3 10.06 9.06 0.65
N ASN A 4 9.80 10.08 1.48
CA ASN A 4 9.15 9.99 2.77
C ASN A 4 7.80 9.26 2.59
N TYR A 5 7.44 8.35 3.51
CA TYR A 5 6.17 7.64 3.50
C TYR A 5 4.98 8.57 3.24
N GLY A 6 5.03 9.80 3.80
CA GLY A 6 4.04 10.84 3.55
C GLY A 6 3.87 11.18 2.07
N GLN A 7 4.94 11.26 1.28
CA GLN A 7 4.84 11.53 -0.16
C GLN A 7 4.13 10.39 -0.91
N ARG A 8 4.42 9.13 -0.55
CA ARG A 8 3.78 7.97 -1.17
C ARG A 8 2.29 7.92 -0.83
N ILE A 9 1.94 8.18 0.43
CA ILE A 9 0.55 8.27 0.90
C ILE A 9 -0.18 9.40 0.17
N ASN A 10 0.43 10.58 0.04
CA ASN A 10 -0.17 11.71 -0.68
C ASN A 10 -0.45 11.37 -2.15
N ASN A 11 0.47 10.67 -2.81
CA ASN A 11 0.26 10.23 -4.20
C ASN A 11 -0.91 9.22 -4.30
N ILE A 12 -0.97 8.23 -3.40
CA ILE A 12 -2.06 7.23 -3.36
C ILE A 12 -3.40 7.92 -3.11
N SER A 13 -3.46 8.87 -2.17
CA SER A 13 -4.66 9.67 -1.90
C SER A 13 -5.11 10.46 -3.13
N GLY A 14 -4.16 11.08 -3.86
CA GLY A 14 -4.44 11.74 -5.13
C GLY A 14 -5.03 10.81 -6.19
N GLN A 15 -4.53 9.57 -6.28
CA GLN A 15 -5.09 8.56 -7.19
C GLN A 15 -6.52 8.16 -6.80
N ILE A 16 -6.80 7.91 -5.52
CA ILE A 16 -8.14 7.57 -5.02
C ILE A 16 -9.13 8.71 -5.32
N ASN A 17 -8.74 9.96 -5.05
CA ASN A 17 -9.55 11.14 -5.38
C ASN A 17 -9.78 11.28 -6.90
N GLY A 18 -8.77 10.94 -7.71
CA GLY A 18 -8.90 10.87 -9.17
C GLY A 18 -9.95 9.85 -9.60
N ILE A 19 -9.91 8.64 -9.05
CA ILE A 19 -10.89 7.57 -9.32
C ILE A 19 -12.29 8.00 -8.92
N SER A 20 -12.46 8.66 -7.77
CA SER A 20 -13.76 9.20 -7.35
C SER A 20 -14.36 10.14 -8.38
N ARG A 21 -13.54 11.03 -8.98
CA ARG A 21 -13.99 11.91 -10.06
C ARG A 21 -14.32 11.14 -11.33
N MET A 22 -13.49 10.16 -11.71
CA MET A 22 -13.75 9.31 -12.88
C MET A 22 -15.09 8.58 -12.79
N ILE A 23 -15.46 8.11 -11.59
CA ILE A 23 -16.76 7.48 -11.34
C ILE A 23 -17.90 8.49 -11.50
N GLN A 24 -17.75 9.70 -10.94
CA GLN A 24 -18.75 10.77 -11.07
C GLN A 24 -18.93 11.25 -12.52
N GLU A 25 -17.86 11.22 -13.31
CA GLU A 25 -17.84 11.56 -14.73
C GLU A 25 -18.26 10.38 -15.63
N GLU A 26 -18.72 9.26 -15.05
CA GLU A 26 -19.14 8.04 -15.77
C GLU A 26 -18.09 7.56 -16.79
N LYS A 27 -16.81 7.62 -16.42
CA LYS A 27 -15.71 7.12 -17.26
C LYS A 27 -15.83 5.62 -17.51
N ASP A 28 -15.16 5.19 -18.58
CA ASP A 28 -15.15 3.80 -18.99
C ASP A 28 -14.68 2.86 -17.87
N CYS A 29 -15.36 1.71 -17.77
CA CYS A 29 -15.12 0.72 -16.73
C CYS A 29 -13.68 0.19 -16.75
N PHE A 30 -13.10 -0.02 -17.95
CA PHE A 30 -11.73 -0.49 -18.08
C PHE A 30 -10.72 0.54 -17.59
N GLU A 31 -10.96 1.84 -17.85
CA GLU A 31 -10.13 2.92 -17.31
C GLU A 31 -10.16 2.96 -15.77
N ILE A 32 -11.36 2.90 -15.18
CA ILE A 32 -11.52 2.89 -13.71
C ILE A 32 -10.83 1.67 -13.09
N LEU A 33 -11.03 0.48 -13.65
CA LEU A 33 -10.39 -0.75 -13.18
C LEU A 33 -8.86 -0.68 -13.29
N THR A 34 -8.35 -0.03 -14.34
CA THR A 34 -6.90 0.18 -14.52
C THR A 34 -6.34 1.10 -13.42
N GLN A 35 -7.04 2.18 -13.09
CA GLN A 35 -6.61 3.07 -12.00
C GLN A 35 -6.70 2.40 -10.62
N LEU A 36 -7.74 1.61 -10.36
CA LEU A 36 -7.85 0.83 -9.12
C LEU A 36 -6.69 -0.17 -8.98
N LYS A 37 -6.30 -0.85 -10.06
CA LYS A 37 -5.11 -1.71 -10.08
C LYS A 37 -3.83 -0.93 -9.78
N ALA A 38 -3.69 0.28 -10.34
CA ALA A 38 -2.54 1.14 -10.07
C ALA A 38 -2.45 1.55 -8.59
N VAL A 39 -3.58 1.90 -7.97
CA VAL A 39 -3.67 2.21 -6.53
C VAL A 39 -3.25 1.00 -5.70
N ARG A 40 -3.76 -0.19 -6.01
CA ARG A 40 -3.38 -1.42 -5.30
C ARG A 40 -1.87 -1.65 -5.36
N SER A 41 -1.27 -1.59 -6.55
CA SER A 41 0.18 -1.76 -6.71
C SER A 41 1.00 -0.71 -5.95
N ALA A 42 0.50 0.54 -5.87
CA ALA A 42 1.17 1.60 -5.11
C ALA A 42 1.12 1.34 -3.59
N ILE A 43 -0.01 0.84 -3.08
CA ILE A 43 -0.17 0.42 -1.68
C ILE A 43 0.76 -0.76 -1.38
N ASP A 44 0.78 -1.79 -2.22
CA ASP A 44 1.63 -2.97 -2.04
C ASP A 44 3.12 -2.56 -2.02
N SER A 45 3.54 -1.64 -2.91
CA SER A 45 4.90 -1.08 -2.89
C SER A 45 5.21 -0.30 -1.61
N LEU A 46 4.26 0.49 -1.09
CA LEU A 46 4.43 1.21 0.16
C LEU A 46 4.55 0.24 1.34
N MET A 47 3.70 -0.78 1.39
CA MET A 47 3.72 -1.81 2.43
C MET A 47 5.05 -2.56 2.44
N ASN A 48 5.52 -3.04 1.27
CA ASN A 48 6.82 -3.72 1.17
C ASN A 48 7.96 -2.85 1.67
N LYS A 49 7.99 -1.58 1.26
CA LYS A 49 9.03 -0.66 1.71
C LYS A 49 8.99 -0.40 3.22
N TYR A 50 7.81 -0.16 3.77
CA TYR A 50 7.65 0.07 5.20
C TYR A 50 8.09 -1.15 6.01
N LEU A 51 7.72 -2.33 5.52
CA LEU A 51 8.06 -3.61 6.11
C LEU A 51 9.58 -3.84 6.05
N GLU A 52 10.24 -3.70 4.90
CA GLU A 52 11.70 -3.79 4.77
C GLU A 52 12.46 -2.89 5.77
N GLU A 53 12.01 -1.64 5.94
CA GLU A 53 12.69 -0.68 6.81
C GLU A 53 12.37 -0.83 8.30
N LYS A 54 11.23 -1.46 8.66
CA LYS A 54 10.72 -1.49 10.05
C LYS A 54 10.45 -2.89 10.59
N VAL A 55 10.61 -3.96 9.83
CA VAL A 55 10.33 -5.34 10.25
C VAL A 55 11.08 -5.72 11.51
N ASP A 56 12.39 -5.49 11.55
CA ASP A 56 13.19 -5.92 12.70
C ASP A 56 12.80 -5.17 13.97
N SER A 57 12.49 -3.88 13.84
CA SER A 57 11.94 -3.08 14.93
C SER A 57 10.55 -3.55 15.35
N CYS A 58 9.69 -3.90 14.40
CA CYS A 58 8.33 -4.36 14.67
C CYS A 58 8.35 -5.74 15.34
N ILE A 59 9.24 -6.64 14.91
CA ILE A 59 9.36 -8.00 15.45
C ILE A 59 10.03 -8.01 16.84
N SER A 60 11.01 -7.14 17.07
CA SER A 60 11.73 -7.05 18.35
C SER A 60 10.91 -6.40 19.47
N SER A 61 9.95 -5.55 19.11
CA SER A 61 9.13 -4.78 20.07
C SER A 61 7.80 -5.46 20.44
N ASN A 62 7.45 -6.56 19.79
CA ASN A 62 6.15 -7.21 19.90
C ASN A 62 6.21 -8.56 20.64
N LYS A 63 5.09 -8.96 21.27
CA LYS A 63 4.97 -10.25 21.95
C LYS A 63 4.99 -11.42 20.94
N SER A 64 5.26 -12.63 21.42
CA SER A 64 5.48 -13.82 20.57
C SER A 64 4.33 -14.13 19.59
N GLU A 65 3.09 -13.78 19.93
CA GLU A 65 1.89 -14.01 19.12
C GLU A 65 1.80 -13.05 17.92
N ASP A 66 2.10 -11.76 18.14
CA ASP A 66 2.16 -10.74 17.09
C ASP A 66 3.25 -11.02 16.06
N LYS A 67 4.35 -11.65 16.50
CA LYS A 67 5.46 -12.06 15.63
C LYS A 67 5.04 -13.08 14.57
N GLN A 68 4.14 -14.01 14.88
CA GLN A 68 3.62 -14.96 13.89
C GLN A 68 2.67 -14.29 12.90
N THR A 69 1.83 -13.38 13.36
CA THR A 69 0.90 -12.62 12.51
C THR A 69 1.64 -11.71 11.55
N LEU A 70 2.67 -10.98 12.04
CA LEU A 70 3.55 -10.15 11.22
C LEU A 70 4.29 -10.98 10.15
N LYS A 71 4.76 -12.18 10.51
CA LYS A 71 5.42 -13.09 9.56
C LYS A 71 4.46 -13.62 8.49
N LYS A 72 3.19 -13.88 8.83
CA LYS A 72 2.15 -14.26 7.85
C LYS A 72 1.80 -13.11 6.91
N LEU A 73 1.73 -11.88 7.42
CA LEU A 73 1.59 -10.68 6.59
C LEU A 73 2.76 -10.56 5.61
N PHE A 74 4.00 -10.72 6.08
CA PHE A 74 5.21 -10.69 5.23
C PHE A 74 5.14 -11.67 4.04
N LEU A 75 4.68 -12.90 4.27
CA LEU A 75 4.56 -13.91 3.21
C LEU A 75 3.44 -13.64 2.20
N LYS A 76 2.45 -12.80 2.54
CA LYS A 76 1.34 -12.43 1.64
C LYS A 76 1.64 -11.20 0.79
N VAL A 77 2.50 -10.28 1.26
CA VAL A 77 2.85 -9.06 0.50
C VAL A 77 3.95 -9.33 -0.55
N ASN A 78 4.79 -10.36 -0.32
CA ASN A 78 5.85 -10.79 -1.25
C ASN A 78 5.42 -11.88 -2.27
N LYS A 79 4.11 -12.13 -2.44
CA LYS A 79 3.61 -13.19 -3.34
C LYS A 79 2.59 -12.65 -4.33
#